data_AF-A0A7J8CYV3-F1
#
_entry.id   AF-A0A7J8CYV3-F1
#
_cell.length_a   1.000
_cell.length_b   1.000
_cell.length_c   1.000
_cell.angle_alpha   90.00
_cell.angle_beta   90.00
_cell.angle_gamma   90.00
#
_symmetry.space_group_name_H-M   'P 1'
#
loop_
_entity.id
_entity.type
_entity.pdbx_description
1 polymer ?
#
loop_
_entity_poly.entity_id
_entity_poly.type
_entity_poly.pdbx_seq_one_letter_code
_entity_poly.pdbx_strand_id
1 'polypeptide(L)'
;MLEKPTDGREVVCHASAWDFFNGSDFRIKQCTSVSMEDLVVAHHEMGHIQYFMQYKHLPVTFREGANPGFHEAIGDVLALSVSTPKHLHSINLLSSDGGSYEQDINFLMKIALDKIAFIPFSYLVDQWRWRVFDGSITKENYNQEWWSLRLKYQGLCPPVARSQDDFDPGAKFHIPSSVPYIRYFVGFIIQFQFHEALCKAAGHKGPLHQCDIFQSKEAGKRLGDAMKLGYSKPWPEAMKLITGQPNMSASAMMNYFKPLLDWLLTENGRHGEQLGWPQYNWTPDSVRSEASFPGNGRVNFLGLNLEEQQARVGQWVLLFLGVALLVATLGLTQRLFSIRSHSIHRPHRGPQFGSEVELRHS
;
A
#
# COMPACT_ATOMS: atom_id res chain seq x y z
N MET A 1 26.25 2.91 5.86
CA MET A 1 25.73 3.64 7.04
C MET A 1 24.88 2.64 7.80
N LEU A 2 25.38 2.17 8.94
CA LEU A 2 24.70 1.15 9.76
C LEU A 2 24.02 1.74 10.99
N GLU A 3 24.31 3.00 11.32
CA GLU A 3 23.67 3.72 12.41
C GLU A 3 23.30 5.12 11.91
N LYS A 4 22.26 5.71 12.51
CA LYS A 4 21.89 7.09 12.23
C LYS A 4 22.99 8.03 12.74
N PRO A 5 23.53 8.94 11.91
CA PRO A 5 24.49 9.93 12.37
C PRO A 5 23.92 10.80 13.51
N THR A 6 24.75 11.10 14.51
CA THR A 6 24.39 11.93 15.67
C THR A 6 24.85 13.39 15.54
N ASP A 7 25.47 13.74 14.41
CA ASP A 7 26.06 15.05 14.11
C ASP A 7 25.10 16.03 13.41
N GLY A 8 23.79 15.77 13.49
CA GLY A 8 22.75 16.64 12.94
C GLY A 8 22.50 16.47 11.44
N ARG A 9 23.18 15.53 10.75
CA ARG A 9 22.87 15.23 9.35
C ARG A 9 21.48 14.63 9.18
N GLU A 10 20.71 15.20 8.27
CA GLU A 10 19.47 14.58 7.79
C GLU A 10 19.79 13.44 6.82
N VAL A 11 19.19 12.28 7.05
CA VAL A 11 19.39 11.08 6.23
C VAL A 11 18.07 10.36 6.00
N VAL A 12 17.94 9.74 4.84
CA VAL A 12 16.81 8.83 4.56
C VAL A 12 17.06 7.52 5.31
N CYS A 13 16.29 7.27 6.37
CA CYS A 13 16.50 6.11 7.25
C CYS A 13 15.95 4.78 6.71
N HIS A 14 15.07 4.79 5.71
CA HIS A 14 14.56 3.56 5.13
C HIS A 14 15.72 2.67 4.64
N ALA A 15 15.73 1.41 5.08
CA ALA A 15 16.79 0.46 4.74
C ALA A 15 16.91 0.30 3.22
N SER A 16 18.14 0.12 2.76
CA SER A 16 18.44 -0.05 1.33
C SER A 16 19.87 -0.54 1.14
N ALA A 17 20.05 -1.39 0.13
CA ALA A 17 21.33 -1.87 -0.36
C ALA A 17 21.66 -1.22 -1.71
N TRP A 18 22.95 -0.92 -1.91
CA TRP A 18 23.43 -0.13 -3.03
C TRP A 18 24.60 -0.85 -3.73
N ASP A 19 24.43 -1.13 -5.02
CA ASP A 19 25.51 -1.47 -5.95
C ASP A 19 25.99 -0.18 -6.64
N PHE A 20 27.29 0.11 -6.55
CA PHE A 20 27.89 1.28 -7.22
C PHE A 20 28.37 0.95 -8.64
N PHE A 21 28.05 -0.24 -9.15
CA PHE A 21 28.27 -0.73 -10.51
C PHE A 21 29.73 -0.85 -10.95
N ASN A 22 30.69 -0.62 -10.05
CA ASN A 22 32.13 -0.80 -10.31
C ASN A 22 32.63 -2.23 -10.01
N GLY A 23 31.78 -3.10 -9.45
CA GLY A 23 32.13 -4.49 -9.12
C GLY A 23 32.96 -4.67 -7.84
N SER A 24 33.14 -3.61 -7.05
CA SER A 24 33.92 -3.62 -5.80
C SER A 24 33.26 -2.88 -4.63
N ASP A 25 32.42 -1.88 -4.90
CA ASP A 25 31.80 -1.04 -3.87
C ASP A 25 30.30 -1.36 -3.74
N PHE A 26 29.96 -1.97 -2.61
CA PHE A 26 28.60 -2.36 -2.24
C PHE A 26 28.33 -1.85 -0.83
N ARG A 27 27.20 -1.17 -0.61
CA ARG A 27 26.92 -0.51 0.68
C ARG A 27 25.49 -0.74 1.14
N ILE A 28 25.32 -0.85 2.45
CA ILE A 28 24.01 -0.79 3.11
C ILE A 28 23.83 0.58 3.75
N LYS A 29 22.61 1.12 3.66
CA LYS A 29 22.18 2.34 4.35
C LYS A 29 20.91 2.05 5.15
N GLN A 30 21.07 1.79 6.44
CA GLN A 30 20.02 1.51 7.42
C GLN A 30 20.28 2.30 8.71
N CYS A 31 19.23 2.88 9.29
CA CYS A 31 19.29 3.47 10.62
C CYS A 31 19.02 2.38 11.66
N THR A 32 19.97 1.46 11.84
CA THR A 32 19.75 0.23 12.61
C THR A 32 19.52 0.52 14.09
N SER A 33 18.49 -0.10 14.65
CA SER A 33 18.21 -0.18 16.08
C SER A 33 18.48 -1.60 16.59
N VAL A 34 18.82 -1.76 17.87
CA VAL A 34 19.08 -3.09 18.45
C VAL A 34 17.75 -3.78 18.73
N SER A 35 17.22 -4.49 17.73
CA SER A 35 15.96 -5.25 17.80
C SER A 35 16.00 -6.51 16.94
N MET A 36 15.09 -7.46 17.20
CA MET A 36 14.93 -8.66 16.35
C MET A 36 14.45 -8.30 14.94
N GLU A 37 13.60 -7.28 14.82
CA GLU A 37 13.11 -6.78 13.53
C GLU A 37 14.28 -6.28 12.67
N ASP A 38 15.15 -5.44 13.24
CA ASP A 38 16.30 -4.89 12.52
C ASP A 38 17.37 -5.94 12.21
N LEU A 39 17.46 -7.02 13.01
CA LEU A 39 18.27 -8.18 12.68
C LEU A 39 17.76 -8.90 11.43
N VAL A 40 16.44 -9.05 11.29
CA VAL A 40 15.81 -9.62 10.08
C VAL A 40 16.03 -8.70 8.88
N VAL A 41 15.85 -7.38 9.05
CA VAL A 41 16.12 -6.39 8.00
C VAL A 41 17.60 -6.40 7.59
N ALA A 42 18.53 -6.56 8.52
CA ALA A 42 19.95 -6.66 8.19
C ALA A 42 20.25 -7.88 7.29
N HIS A 43 19.57 -9.01 7.50
CA HIS A 43 19.67 -10.18 6.61
C HIS A 43 19.02 -9.92 5.25
N HIS A 44 17.88 -9.22 5.22
CA HIS A 44 17.25 -8.78 3.98
C HIS A 44 18.22 -7.95 3.12
N GLU A 45 18.79 -6.89 3.70
CA GLU A 45 19.73 -5.99 3.02
C GLU A 45 21.03 -6.70 2.61
N MET A 46 21.58 -7.56 3.46
CA MET A 46 22.75 -8.37 3.11
C MET A 46 22.45 -9.38 1.99
N GLY A 47 21.21 -9.84 1.86
CA GLY A 47 20.78 -10.65 0.72
C GLY A 47 20.93 -9.91 -0.60
N HIS A 48 20.56 -8.63 -0.66
CA HIS A 48 20.81 -7.80 -1.83
C HIS A 48 22.30 -7.66 -2.14
N ILE A 49 23.14 -7.34 -1.13
CA ILE A 49 24.60 -7.23 -1.30
C ILE A 49 25.18 -8.53 -1.83
N GLN A 50 24.77 -9.68 -1.28
CA GLN A 50 25.24 -10.97 -1.74
C GLN A 50 24.85 -11.23 -3.20
N TYR A 51 23.64 -10.85 -3.61
CA TYR A 51 23.22 -10.94 -5.00
C TYR A 51 24.07 -10.05 -5.91
N PHE A 52 24.33 -8.80 -5.50
CA PHE A 52 25.19 -7.86 -6.22
C PHE A 52 26.58 -8.46 -6.48
N MET A 53 27.17 -9.04 -5.43
CA MET A 53 28.48 -9.67 -5.49
C MET A 53 28.52 -10.89 -6.42
N GLN A 54 27.44 -11.66 -6.53
CA GLN A 54 27.38 -12.87 -7.37
C GLN A 54 27.34 -12.54 -8.86
N TYR A 55 26.58 -11.52 -9.26
CA TYR A 55 26.43 -11.15 -10.67
C TYR A 55 27.33 -10.00 -11.13
N LYS A 56 28.22 -9.49 -10.26
CA LYS A 56 29.08 -8.32 -10.55
C LYS A 56 29.93 -8.42 -11.83
N HIS A 57 30.12 -9.63 -12.36
CA HIS A 57 30.88 -9.89 -13.58
C HIS A 57 30.04 -9.80 -14.86
N LEU A 58 28.71 -9.78 -14.75
CA LEU A 58 27.82 -9.62 -15.90
C LEU A 58 27.90 -8.20 -16.48
N PRO A 59 27.53 -8.01 -17.75
CA PRO A 59 27.23 -6.69 -18.29
C PRO A 59 26.24 -5.95 -17.38
N VAL A 60 26.43 -4.64 -17.19
CA VAL A 60 25.63 -3.84 -16.25
C VAL A 60 24.12 -3.99 -16.48
N THR A 61 23.68 -4.13 -17.73
CA THR A 61 22.27 -4.34 -18.10
C THR A 61 21.67 -5.66 -17.58
N PHE A 62 22.50 -6.62 -17.17
CA PHE A 62 22.06 -7.90 -16.60
C PHE A 62 22.34 -8.00 -15.08
N ARG A 63 22.82 -6.93 -14.45
CA ARG A 63 23.09 -6.86 -13.00
C ARG A 63 21.85 -6.51 -12.20
N GLU A 64 20.82 -7.32 -12.39
CA GLU A 64 19.58 -7.31 -11.62
C GLU A 64 19.22 -8.76 -11.28
N GLY A 65 18.30 -8.96 -10.35
CA GLY A 65 17.73 -10.27 -10.07
C GLY A 65 16.92 -10.78 -11.25
N ALA A 66 16.78 -12.10 -11.38
CA ALA A 66 16.07 -12.72 -12.49
C ALA A 66 14.65 -12.14 -12.71
N ASN A 67 13.99 -11.72 -11.62
CA ASN A 67 12.97 -10.68 -11.62
C ASN A 67 13.08 -9.88 -10.30
N PRO A 68 12.39 -8.74 -10.12
CA PRO A 68 12.48 -7.94 -8.90
C PRO A 68 12.12 -8.69 -7.61
N GLY A 69 11.20 -9.66 -7.66
CA GLY A 69 10.84 -10.45 -6.48
C GLY A 69 11.94 -11.41 -6.02
N PHE A 70 12.83 -11.84 -6.92
CA PHE A 70 14.01 -12.62 -6.51
C PHE A 70 14.94 -11.79 -5.62
N HIS A 71 15.12 -10.50 -5.90
CA HIS A 71 15.95 -9.64 -5.06
C HIS A 71 15.40 -9.55 -3.63
N GLU A 72 14.10 -9.36 -3.50
CA GLU A 72 13.44 -9.26 -2.19
C GLU A 72 13.40 -10.60 -1.43
N ALA A 73 13.44 -11.73 -2.14
CA ALA A 73 13.33 -13.06 -1.54
C ALA A 73 14.64 -13.58 -0.93
N ILE A 74 15.80 -13.27 -1.53
CA ILE A 74 17.07 -13.93 -1.16
C ILE A 74 17.44 -13.67 0.30
N GLY A 75 17.43 -12.40 0.74
CA GLY A 75 17.75 -12.08 2.13
C GLY A 75 16.71 -12.63 3.12
N ASP A 76 15.44 -12.61 2.73
CA ASP A 76 14.34 -13.15 3.52
C ASP A 76 14.41 -14.67 3.73
N VAL A 77 14.89 -15.43 2.73
CA VAL A 77 15.12 -16.88 2.87
C VAL A 77 16.12 -17.19 3.98
N LEU A 78 17.20 -16.41 4.07
CA LEU A 78 18.19 -16.57 5.13
C LEU A 78 17.59 -16.16 6.47
N ALA A 79 16.82 -15.07 6.50
CA ALA A 79 16.14 -14.60 7.71
C ALA A 79 15.15 -15.64 8.27
N LEU A 80 14.50 -16.46 7.43
CA LEU A 80 13.64 -17.57 7.89
C LEU A 80 14.43 -18.58 8.73
N SER A 81 15.63 -18.98 8.30
CA SER A 81 16.48 -19.89 9.08
C SER A 81 17.03 -19.23 10.35
N VAL A 82 17.46 -17.96 10.25
CA VAL A 82 18.00 -17.19 11.39
C VAL A 82 16.97 -16.96 12.48
N SER A 83 15.69 -16.82 12.10
CA SER A 83 14.60 -16.59 13.05
C SER A 83 14.17 -17.83 13.81
N THR A 84 14.65 -19.02 13.44
CA THR A 84 14.26 -20.25 14.13
C THR A 84 14.76 -20.25 15.59
N PRO A 85 13.99 -20.79 16.55
CA PRO A 85 14.43 -20.90 17.94
C PRO A 85 15.76 -21.63 18.08
N LYS A 86 15.96 -22.69 17.29
CA LYS A 86 17.22 -23.43 17.19
C LYS A 86 18.41 -22.54 16.84
N HIS A 87 18.28 -21.70 15.80
CA HIS A 87 19.36 -20.81 15.39
C HIS A 87 19.63 -19.73 16.44
N LEU A 88 18.56 -19.07 16.94
CA LEU A 88 18.66 -18.04 17.97
C LEU A 88 19.30 -18.56 19.27
N HIS A 89 19.02 -19.81 19.64
CA HIS A 89 19.68 -20.47 20.76
C HIS A 89 21.19 -20.65 20.51
N SER A 90 21.58 -21.10 19.32
CA SER A 90 22.99 -21.31 18.96
C SER A 90 23.85 -20.03 19.00
N ILE A 91 23.21 -18.86 18.85
CA ILE A 91 23.85 -17.54 18.93
C ILE A 91 23.56 -16.80 20.26
N ASN A 92 23.09 -17.52 21.29
CA ASN A 92 22.83 -17.00 22.64
C ASN A 92 21.76 -15.88 22.73
N LEU A 93 20.81 -15.83 21.78
CA LEU A 93 19.67 -14.91 21.84
C LEU A 93 18.41 -15.54 22.46
N LEU A 94 18.38 -16.87 22.61
CA LEU A 94 17.35 -17.61 23.34
C LEU A 94 17.96 -18.64 24.29
N SER A 95 17.33 -18.85 25.44
CA SER A 95 17.80 -19.78 26.48
C SER A 95 17.54 -21.26 26.17
N SER A 96 16.59 -21.56 25.29
CA SER A 96 16.24 -22.92 24.85
C SER A 96 16.09 -22.92 23.32
N ASP A 97 16.43 -24.05 22.71
CA ASP A 97 16.28 -24.34 21.29
C ASP A 97 14.83 -24.61 20.86
N GLY A 98 13.88 -24.58 21.80
CA GLY A 98 12.46 -24.80 21.56
C GLY A 98 12.08 -26.29 21.58
N GLY A 99 11.08 -26.65 20.78
CA GLY A 99 10.68 -28.05 20.55
C GLY A 99 9.42 -28.51 21.28
N SER A 100 8.76 -27.64 22.07
CA SER A 100 7.39 -27.88 22.53
C SER A 100 6.38 -27.45 21.45
N TYR A 101 5.22 -28.10 21.42
CA TYR A 101 4.12 -27.74 20.52
C TYR A 101 3.68 -26.29 20.72
N GLU A 102 3.55 -25.84 21.97
CA GLU A 102 3.15 -24.47 22.31
C GLU A 102 4.18 -23.44 21.83
N GLN A 103 5.46 -23.76 21.95
CA GLN A 103 6.53 -22.89 21.43
C GLN A 103 6.52 -22.81 19.90
N ASP A 104 6.27 -23.92 19.21
CA ASP A 104 6.13 -23.94 17.75
C ASP A 104 4.94 -23.10 17.28
N ILE A 105 3.78 -23.20 17.95
CA ILE A 105 2.61 -22.37 17.63
C ILE A 105 2.91 -20.89 17.89
N ASN A 106 3.54 -20.55 19.02
CA ASN A 106 3.94 -19.17 19.33
C ASN A 106 4.92 -18.61 18.30
N PHE A 107 5.92 -19.40 17.89
CA PHE A 107 6.87 -19.03 16.86
C PHE A 107 6.17 -18.83 15.51
N LEU A 108 5.37 -19.78 15.07
CA LEU A 108 4.63 -19.68 13.81
C LEU A 108 3.69 -18.48 13.80
N MET A 109 2.99 -18.20 14.90
CA MET A 109 2.15 -17.02 15.06
C MET A 109 2.96 -15.74 14.86
N LYS A 110 4.12 -15.63 15.54
CA LYS A 110 5.02 -14.49 15.39
C LYS A 110 5.46 -14.30 13.93
N ILE A 111 5.84 -15.37 13.25
CA ILE A 111 6.23 -15.29 11.83
C ILE A 111 5.01 -14.96 10.93
N ALA A 112 3.80 -15.44 11.26
CA ALA A 112 2.60 -15.16 10.49
C ALA A 112 2.16 -13.69 10.60
N LEU A 113 2.33 -13.07 11.76
CA LEU A 113 2.07 -11.64 11.95
C LEU A 113 2.90 -10.77 10.99
N ASP A 114 4.11 -11.21 10.64
CA ASP A 114 4.95 -10.52 9.66
C ASP A 114 4.65 -10.99 8.22
N LYS A 115 4.66 -12.30 7.98
CA LYS A 115 4.65 -12.88 6.64
C LYS A 115 3.27 -13.04 6.03
N ILE A 116 2.27 -13.46 6.81
CA ILE A 116 0.90 -13.68 6.32
C ILE A 116 0.13 -12.37 6.28
N ALA A 117 0.20 -11.56 7.34
CA ALA A 117 -0.53 -10.27 7.40
C ALA A 117 -0.06 -9.27 6.32
N PHE A 118 1.17 -9.39 5.84
CA PHE A 118 1.73 -8.53 4.80
C PHE A 118 1.30 -8.90 3.37
N ILE A 119 0.86 -10.15 3.11
CA ILE A 119 0.41 -10.58 1.78
C ILE A 119 -0.68 -9.67 1.20
N PRO A 120 -1.82 -9.41 1.88
CA PRO A 120 -2.85 -8.56 1.32
C PRO A 120 -2.39 -7.12 1.12
N PHE A 121 -1.52 -6.59 2.00
CA PHE A 121 -0.97 -5.24 1.82
C PHE A 121 -0.06 -5.15 0.61
N SER A 122 0.87 -6.10 0.45
CA SER A 122 1.79 -6.10 -0.69
C SER A 122 1.11 -6.31 -2.03
N TYR A 123 -0.01 -7.02 -2.04
CA TYR A 123 -0.83 -7.16 -3.24
C TYR A 123 -1.58 -5.88 -3.62
N LEU A 124 -2.19 -5.19 -2.64
CA LEU A 124 -3.10 -4.08 -2.94
C LEU A 124 -2.39 -2.79 -3.38
N VAL A 125 -1.12 -2.57 -2.98
CA VAL A 125 -0.41 -1.31 -3.25
C VAL A 125 -0.26 -1.06 -4.75
N ASP A 126 0.23 -2.05 -5.50
CA ASP A 126 0.38 -1.90 -6.94
C ASP A 126 -0.96 -2.09 -7.67
N GLN A 127 -1.95 -2.80 -7.11
CA GLN A 127 -3.33 -2.78 -7.63
C GLN A 127 -3.91 -1.36 -7.64
N TRP A 128 -3.66 -0.57 -6.58
CA TRP A 128 -4.01 0.85 -6.56
C TRP A 128 -3.21 1.62 -7.61
N ARG A 129 -1.88 1.48 -7.65
CA ARG A 129 -1.03 2.24 -8.59
C ARG A 129 -1.31 1.93 -10.05
N TRP A 130 -1.55 0.67 -10.42
CA TRP A 130 -1.87 0.30 -11.80
C TRP A 130 -3.16 0.96 -12.25
N ARG A 131 -4.18 0.98 -11.38
CA ARG A 131 -5.44 1.68 -11.65
C ARG A 131 -5.30 3.21 -11.67
N VAL A 132 -4.32 3.77 -10.96
CA VAL A 132 -3.95 5.19 -11.11
C VAL A 132 -3.28 5.43 -12.47
N PHE A 133 -2.34 4.57 -12.86
CA PHE A 133 -1.59 4.70 -14.12
C PHE A 133 -2.45 4.45 -15.36
N ASP A 134 -3.45 3.57 -15.29
CA ASP A 134 -4.39 3.32 -16.40
C ASP A 134 -5.56 4.32 -16.45
N GLY A 135 -5.69 5.19 -15.45
CA GLY A 135 -6.71 6.24 -15.35
C GLY A 135 -8.04 5.81 -14.73
N SER A 136 -8.20 4.55 -14.31
CA SER A 136 -9.40 4.07 -13.60
C SER A 136 -9.59 4.72 -12.23
N ILE A 137 -8.50 5.17 -11.60
CA ILE A 137 -8.48 5.99 -10.39
C ILE A 137 -7.91 7.36 -10.79
N THR A 138 -8.72 8.39 -10.59
CA THR A 138 -8.35 9.78 -10.86
C THR A 138 -7.94 10.49 -9.57
N LYS A 139 -7.41 11.71 -9.69
CA LYS A 139 -7.02 12.51 -8.52
C LYS A 139 -8.18 12.75 -7.54
N GLU A 140 -9.41 12.78 -8.05
CA GLU A 140 -10.63 12.99 -7.28
C GLU A 140 -11.01 11.80 -6.39
N ASN A 141 -10.45 10.60 -6.63
CA ASN A 141 -10.80 9.39 -5.87
C ASN A 141 -9.59 8.58 -5.37
N TYR A 142 -8.38 9.17 -5.39
CA TYR A 142 -7.15 8.50 -4.90
C TYR A 142 -7.34 7.88 -3.52
N ASN A 143 -7.83 8.65 -2.56
CA ASN A 143 -7.88 8.21 -1.18
C ASN A 143 -9.07 7.28 -0.92
N GLN A 144 -10.20 7.53 -1.59
CA GLN A 144 -11.35 6.63 -1.52
C GLN A 144 -10.97 5.23 -1.99
N GLU A 145 -10.36 5.12 -3.17
CA GLU A 145 -10.01 3.83 -3.77
C GLU A 145 -8.89 3.12 -3.02
N TRP A 146 -7.97 3.88 -2.40
CA TRP A 146 -6.98 3.34 -1.48
C TRP A 146 -7.66 2.64 -0.29
N TRP A 147 -8.61 3.29 0.39
CA TRP A 147 -9.31 2.69 1.52
C TRP A 147 -10.28 1.57 1.11
N SER A 148 -10.91 1.66 -0.06
CA SER A 148 -11.68 0.55 -0.65
C SER A 148 -10.81 -0.70 -0.80
N LEU A 149 -9.57 -0.56 -1.27
CA LEU A 149 -8.63 -1.69 -1.40
C LEU A 149 -8.10 -2.18 -0.05
N ARG A 150 -7.79 -1.28 0.89
CA ARG A 150 -7.40 -1.62 2.28
C ARG A 150 -8.48 -2.45 2.97
N LEU A 151 -9.74 -2.03 2.86
CA LEU A 151 -10.88 -2.79 3.38
C LEU A 151 -11.04 -4.12 2.64
N LYS A 152 -11.02 -4.11 1.30
CA LYS A 152 -11.23 -5.32 0.49
C LYS A 152 -10.21 -6.43 0.74
N TYR A 153 -8.93 -6.08 0.89
CA TYR A 153 -7.85 -7.07 1.00
C TYR A 153 -7.40 -7.31 2.44
N GLN A 154 -7.39 -6.30 3.31
CA GLN A 154 -6.89 -6.43 4.68
C GLN A 154 -7.97 -6.41 5.75
N GLY A 155 -9.20 -6.00 5.44
CA GLY A 155 -10.25 -5.84 6.45
C GLY A 155 -9.99 -4.68 7.41
N LEU A 156 -9.24 -3.67 6.95
CA LEU A 156 -8.90 -2.50 7.77
C LEU A 156 -9.73 -1.29 7.35
N CYS A 157 -10.22 -0.55 8.34
CA CYS A 157 -10.87 0.75 8.18
C CYS A 157 -9.99 1.87 8.77
N PRO A 158 -10.13 3.12 8.30
CA PRO A 158 -9.45 4.23 8.91
C PRO A 158 -10.05 4.53 10.30
N PRO A 159 -9.23 4.86 11.31
CA PRO A 159 -9.73 5.17 12.65
C PRO A 159 -10.46 6.52 12.73
N VAL A 160 -10.27 7.39 11.73
CA VAL A 160 -10.90 8.70 11.59
C VAL A 160 -11.37 8.83 10.14
N ALA A 161 -12.53 9.46 9.93
CA ALA A 161 -13.02 9.75 8.58
C ALA A 161 -11.96 10.46 7.71
N ARG A 162 -11.83 10.02 6.45
CA ARG A 162 -10.90 10.60 5.47
C ARG A 162 -11.66 11.35 4.39
N SER A 163 -11.05 12.42 3.90
CA SER A 163 -11.52 13.23 2.78
C SER A 163 -10.74 12.91 1.50
N GLN A 164 -11.09 13.54 0.38
CA GLN A 164 -10.26 13.48 -0.85
C GLN A 164 -9.13 14.53 -0.86
N ASP A 165 -9.09 15.44 0.13
CA ASP A 165 -7.94 16.31 0.36
C ASP A 165 -6.76 15.53 0.98
N ASP A 166 -7.06 14.35 1.55
CA ASP A 166 -6.07 13.44 2.11
C ASP A 166 -5.40 12.60 1.01
N PHE A 167 -4.12 12.28 1.21
CA PHE A 167 -3.36 11.38 0.32
C PHE A 167 -2.59 10.34 1.14
N ASP A 168 -3.33 9.43 1.80
CA ASP A 168 -2.79 8.37 2.64
C ASP A 168 -1.78 7.44 1.95
N PRO A 169 -1.93 7.05 0.66
CA PRO A 169 -0.88 6.28 -0.02
C PRO A 169 0.47 7.03 -0.04
N GLY A 170 0.47 8.37 -0.09
CA GLY A 170 1.70 9.17 -0.03
C GLY A 170 2.50 9.03 1.26
N ALA A 171 1.87 8.58 2.35
CA ALA A 171 2.55 8.30 3.62
C ALA A 171 3.34 6.98 3.62
N LYS A 172 3.22 6.14 2.59
CA LYS A 172 4.01 4.92 2.42
C LYS A 172 5.20 5.19 1.49
N PHE A 173 6.42 5.14 2.02
CA PHE A 173 7.71 5.44 1.34
C PHE A 173 7.80 5.09 -0.16
N HIS A 174 7.34 3.92 -0.55
CA HIS A 174 7.42 3.41 -1.92
C HIS A 174 6.58 4.20 -2.93
N ILE A 175 5.50 4.84 -2.48
CA ILE A 175 4.65 5.69 -3.33
C ILE A 175 5.40 6.96 -3.77
N PRO A 176 5.86 7.85 -2.86
CA PRO A 176 6.60 9.05 -3.27
C PRO A 176 7.98 8.73 -3.85
N SER A 177 8.60 7.61 -3.48
CA SER A 177 9.89 7.18 -4.04
C SER A 177 9.76 6.42 -5.37
N SER A 178 8.55 6.25 -5.90
CA SER A 178 8.26 5.53 -7.15
C SER A 178 8.87 4.13 -7.25
N VAL A 179 8.89 3.38 -6.14
CA VAL A 179 9.42 2.00 -6.11
C VAL A 179 8.27 1.01 -6.31
N PRO A 180 8.26 0.18 -7.38
CA PRO A 180 7.28 -0.90 -7.58
C PRO A 180 7.09 -1.79 -6.34
N TYR A 181 5.86 -2.12 -5.94
CA TYR A 181 5.59 -2.84 -4.70
C TYR A 181 5.26 -4.33 -4.88
N ILE A 182 4.81 -4.74 -6.07
CA ILE A 182 4.45 -6.14 -6.35
C ILE A 182 5.64 -7.11 -6.18
N ARG A 183 6.87 -6.57 -6.25
CA ARG A 183 8.10 -7.30 -5.93
C ARG A 183 8.08 -7.94 -4.54
N TYR A 184 7.47 -7.27 -3.56
CA TYR A 184 7.37 -7.78 -2.20
C TYR A 184 6.35 -8.91 -2.08
N PHE A 185 5.21 -8.81 -2.76
CA PHE A 185 4.22 -9.90 -2.83
C PHE A 185 4.86 -11.15 -3.44
N VAL A 186 5.54 -11.01 -4.57
CA VAL A 186 6.27 -12.10 -5.21
C VAL A 186 7.36 -12.66 -4.29
N GLY A 187 8.17 -11.78 -3.70
CA GLY A 187 9.25 -12.15 -2.78
C GLY A 187 8.75 -12.95 -1.58
N PHE A 188 7.59 -12.59 -1.02
CA PHE A 188 6.96 -13.28 0.11
C PHE A 188 6.40 -14.64 -0.25
N ILE A 189 6.04 -14.90 -1.51
CA ILE A 189 5.65 -16.24 -1.95
C ILE A 189 6.89 -17.11 -2.23
N ILE A 190 7.82 -16.61 -3.05
CA ILE A 190 8.93 -17.43 -3.54
C ILE A 190 9.99 -17.69 -2.48
N GLN A 191 10.11 -16.85 -1.43
CA GLN A 191 11.01 -17.13 -0.32
C GLN A 191 10.71 -18.47 0.36
N PHE A 192 9.44 -18.85 0.51
CA PHE A 192 9.10 -20.17 1.06
C PHE A 192 9.41 -21.31 0.08
N GLN A 193 9.23 -21.09 -1.23
CA GLN A 193 9.62 -22.09 -2.24
C GLN A 193 11.14 -22.32 -2.25
N PHE A 194 11.91 -21.24 -2.13
CA PHE A 194 13.37 -21.32 -2.00
C PHE A 194 13.75 -22.02 -0.71
N HIS A 195 13.16 -21.61 0.42
CA HIS A 195 13.42 -22.20 1.72
C HIS A 195 13.16 -23.71 1.72
N GLU A 196 12.00 -24.18 1.24
CA GLU A 196 11.68 -25.62 1.10
C GLU A 196 12.72 -26.39 0.28
N ALA A 197 13.11 -25.84 -0.88
CA ALA A 197 14.09 -26.47 -1.75
C ALA A 197 15.49 -26.52 -1.12
N LEU A 198 15.89 -25.48 -0.40
CA LEU A 198 17.19 -25.39 0.25
C LEU A 198 17.27 -26.25 1.50
N CYS A 199 16.19 -26.34 2.28
CA CYS A 199 16.05 -27.27 3.40
C CYS A 199 16.20 -28.72 2.94
N LYS A 200 15.56 -29.07 1.82
CA LYS A 200 15.73 -30.38 1.19
C LYS A 200 17.18 -30.62 0.76
N ALA A 201 17.85 -29.62 0.19
CA ALA A 201 19.26 -29.71 -0.20
C ALA A 201 20.21 -29.81 1.00
N ALA A 202 19.86 -29.18 2.14
CA ALA A 202 20.57 -29.29 3.40
C ALA A 202 20.34 -30.63 4.13
N GLY A 203 19.49 -31.51 3.58
CA GLY A 203 19.19 -32.80 4.18
C GLY A 203 18.24 -32.72 5.38
N HIS A 204 17.58 -31.59 5.61
CA HIS A 204 16.64 -31.39 6.71
C HIS A 204 15.53 -32.46 6.72
N LYS A 205 15.16 -32.90 7.92
CA LYS A 205 14.08 -33.85 8.18
C LYS A 205 13.15 -33.22 9.21
N GLY A 206 11.84 -33.36 9.00
CA GLY A 206 10.82 -32.83 9.90
C GLY A 206 10.10 -31.60 9.34
N PRO A 207 9.39 -30.85 10.20
CA PRO A 207 8.60 -29.69 9.78
C PRO A 207 9.46 -28.62 9.11
N LEU A 208 8.91 -27.99 8.06
CA LEU A 208 9.63 -26.99 7.28
C LEU A 208 10.03 -25.76 8.11
N HIS A 209 9.17 -25.32 9.04
CA HIS A 209 9.40 -24.15 9.87
C HIS A 209 10.51 -24.31 10.91
N GLN A 210 11.01 -25.53 11.13
CA GLN A 210 12.15 -25.80 12.02
C GLN A 210 13.48 -25.88 11.25
N CYS A 211 13.47 -25.69 9.93
CA CYS A 211 14.65 -25.82 9.11
C CYS A 211 15.62 -24.64 9.29
N ASP A 212 16.87 -24.98 9.58
CA ASP A 212 18.00 -24.06 9.56
C ASP A 212 19.01 -24.52 8.50
N ILE A 213 19.27 -23.68 7.49
CA ILE A 213 20.25 -23.95 6.42
C ILE A 213 21.68 -23.52 6.78
N PHE A 214 21.92 -23.04 8.00
CA PHE A 214 23.24 -22.65 8.47
C PHE A 214 24.29 -23.75 8.20
N GLN A 215 25.45 -23.34 7.69
CA GLN A 215 26.57 -24.22 7.27
C GLN A 215 26.28 -25.21 6.12
N SER A 216 25.09 -25.19 5.51
CA SER A 216 24.80 -26.04 4.34
C SER A 216 25.45 -25.49 3.07
N LYS A 217 26.58 -26.09 2.68
CA LYS A 217 27.29 -25.76 1.42
C LYS A 217 26.43 -26.06 0.18
N GLU A 218 25.62 -27.12 0.22
CA GLU A 218 24.74 -27.50 -0.89
C GLU A 218 23.61 -26.48 -1.10
N ALA A 219 23.00 -25.98 -0.01
CA ALA A 219 22.04 -24.88 -0.09
C ALA A 219 22.70 -23.61 -0.63
N GLY A 220 23.88 -23.26 -0.09
CA GLY A 220 24.66 -22.11 -0.55
C GLY A 220 25.03 -22.19 -2.04
N LYS A 221 25.40 -23.37 -2.54
CA LYS A 221 25.70 -23.60 -3.96
C LYS A 221 24.49 -23.35 -4.84
N ARG A 222 23.31 -23.86 -4.49
CA ARG A 222 22.07 -23.65 -5.26
C ARG A 222 21.68 -22.17 -5.35
N LEU A 223 21.72 -21.48 -4.21
CA LEU A 223 21.47 -20.03 -4.17
C LEU A 223 22.49 -19.26 -5.00
N GLY A 224 23.78 -19.55 -4.82
CA GLY A 224 24.87 -18.89 -5.55
C GLY A 224 24.77 -19.09 -7.06
N ASP A 225 24.51 -20.32 -7.52
CA ASP A 225 24.42 -20.63 -8.94
C ASP A 225 23.23 -19.93 -9.61
N ALA A 226 22.09 -19.80 -8.93
CA ALA A 226 20.97 -19.01 -9.43
C ALA A 226 21.27 -17.50 -9.43
N MET A 227 21.88 -16.97 -8.36
CA MET A 227 22.21 -15.54 -8.27
C MET A 227 23.22 -15.09 -9.34
N LYS A 228 24.18 -15.95 -9.71
CA LYS A 228 25.14 -15.65 -10.79
C LYS A 228 24.50 -15.39 -12.15
N LEU A 229 23.28 -15.88 -12.38
CA LEU A 229 22.57 -15.60 -13.63
C LEU A 229 22.17 -14.13 -13.75
N GLY A 230 21.97 -13.42 -12.63
CA GLY A 230 21.37 -12.09 -12.64
C GLY A 230 20.09 -12.07 -13.51
N TYR A 231 20.03 -11.11 -14.43
CA TYR A 231 18.94 -10.95 -15.39
C TYR A 231 19.27 -11.52 -16.79
N SER A 232 20.32 -12.34 -16.91
CA SER A 232 20.77 -12.89 -18.21
C SER A 232 19.88 -14.01 -18.77
N LYS A 233 18.97 -14.55 -17.95
CA LYS A 233 18.06 -15.65 -18.30
C LYS A 233 16.64 -15.34 -17.84
N PRO A 234 15.61 -15.90 -18.52
CA PRO A 234 14.24 -15.86 -18.02
C PRO A 234 14.17 -16.37 -16.58
N TRP A 235 13.44 -15.66 -15.72
CA TRP A 235 13.29 -16.02 -14.30
C TRP A 235 12.85 -17.47 -14.02
N PRO A 236 12.06 -18.16 -14.88
CA PRO A 236 11.72 -19.57 -14.65
C PRO A 236 12.95 -20.49 -14.68
N GLU A 237 14.01 -20.12 -15.41
CA GLU A 237 15.27 -20.88 -15.40
C GLU A 237 16.00 -20.74 -14.06
N ALA A 238 16.08 -19.52 -13.52
CA ALA A 238 16.64 -19.29 -12.18
C ALA A 238 15.80 -19.97 -11.08
N MET A 239 14.46 -19.93 -11.19
CA MET A 239 13.54 -20.65 -10.30
C MET A 239 13.83 -22.16 -10.30
N LYS A 240 14.05 -22.74 -11.49
CA LYS A 240 14.33 -24.16 -11.66
C LYS A 240 15.68 -24.57 -11.07
N LEU A 241 16.71 -23.72 -11.11
CA LEU A 241 18.00 -24.00 -10.48
C LEU A 241 17.90 -24.14 -8.96
N ILE A 242 17.04 -23.34 -8.32
CA ILE A 242 16.84 -23.41 -6.87
C ILE A 242 15.89 -24.56 -6.52
N THR A 243 14.69 -24.54 -7.12
CA THR A 243 13.54 -25.34 -6.68
C THR A 243 13.33 -26.64 -7.45
N GLY A 244 13.98 -26.79 -8.61
CA GLY A 244 13.77 -27.92 -9.53
C GLY A 244 12.56 -27.77 -10.46
N GLN A 245 11.79 -26.69 -10.35
CA GLN A 245 10.59 -26.43 -11.16
C GLN A 245 10.49 -24.94 -11.56
N PRO A 246 9.75 -24.56 -12.63
CA PRO A 246 9.82 -23.21 -13.20
C PRO A 246 8.79 -22.19 -12.64
N ASN A 247 7.76 -22.63 -11.92
CA ASN A 247 6.59 -21.83 -11.59
C ASN A 247 6.63 -21.24 -10.17
N MET A 248 5.98 -20.10 -9.98
CA MET A 248 5.68 -19.61 -8.64
C MET A 248 4.52 -20.40 -8.04
N SER A 249 4.60 -20.73 -6.75
CA SER A 249 3.60 -21.52 -6.03
C SER A 249 3.56 -21.13 -4.55
N ALA A 250 2.35 -20.99 -4.02
CA ALA A 250 2.12 -20.77 -2.60
C ALA A 250 2.22 -22.06 -1.75
N SER A 251 2.39 -23.24 -2.38
CA SER A 251 2.37 -24.53 -1.67
C SER A 251 3.39 -24.60 -0.53
N ALA A 252 4.62 -24.12 -0.75
CA ALA A 252 5.65 -24.14 0.29
C ALA A 252 5.32 -23.22 1.48
N MET A 253 4.69 -22.07 1.23
CA MET A 253 4.21 -21.17 2.29
C MET A 253 3.07 -21.84 3.08
N MET A 254 2.12 -22.46 2.39
CA MET A 254 1.03 -23.22 3.03
C MET A 254 1.57 -24.39 3.87
N ASN A 255 2.57 -25.11 3.37
CA ASN A 255 3.24 -26.19 4.11
C ASN A 255 3.94 -25.67 5.37
N TYR A 256 4.63 -24.53 5.27
CA TYR A 256 5.32 -23.88 6.40
C TYR A 256 4.34 -23.56 7.54
N PHE A 257 3.19 -22.94 7.21
CA PHE A 257 2.20 -22.48 8.19
C PHE A 257 1.09 -23.49 8.50
N LYS A 258 1.13 -24.71 7.93
CA LYS A 258 0.07 -25.71 8.13
C LYS A 258 -0.27 -25.95 9.62
N PRO A 259 0.71 -26.12 10.54
CA PRO A 259 0.39 -26.34 11.95
C PRO A 259 -0.34 -25.17 12.58
N LEU A 260 0.02 -23.93 12.22
CA LEU A 260 -0.66 -22.73 12.71
C LEU A 260 -2.05 -22.58 12.13
N LEU A 261 -2.23 -22.87 10.84
CA LEU A 261 -3.55 -22.85 10.21
C LEU A 261 -4.52 -23.79 10.92
N ASP A 262 -4.08 -25.01 11.24
CA ASP A 262 -4.91 -26.00 11.94
C ASP A 262 -5.27 -25.52 13.35
N TRP A 263 -4.31 -24.92 14.05
CA TRP A 263 -4.53 -24.34 15.37
C TRP A 263 -5.53 -23.16 15.32
N LEU A 264 -5.34 -22.22 14.38
CA LEU A 264 -6.21 -21.07 14.19
C LEU A 264 -7.65 -21.46 13.84
N LEU A 265 -7.84 -22.45 12.97
CA LEU A 265 -9.18 -22.94 12.63
C LEU A 265 -9.88 -23.54 13.85
N THR A 266 -9.14 -24.30 14.67
CA THR A 266 -9.67 -24.87 15.91
C THR A 266 -10.05 -23.78 16.90
N GLU A 267 -9.16 -22.81 17.12
CA GLU A 267 -9.36 -21.75 18.10
C GLU A 267 -10.49 -20.78 17.70
N ASN A 268 -10.53 -20.37 16.43
CA ASN A 268 -11.62 -19.56 15.90
C ASN A 268 -12.97 -20.29 16.00
N GLY A 269 -12.98 -21.60 15.72
CA GLY A 269 -14.18 -22.43 15.88
C GLY A 269 -14.64 -22.53 17.34
N ARG A 270 -13.70 -22.64 18.28
CA ARG A 270 -13.97 -22.67 19.73
C ARG A 270 -14.61 -21.37 20.22
N HIS A 271 -14.19 -20.24 19.65
CA HIS A 271 -14.69 -18.91 20.00
C HIS A 271 -15.89 -18.45 19.17
N GLY A 272 -16.28 -19.20 18.13
CA GLY A 272 -17.39 -18.82 17.25
C GLY A 272 -17.07 -17.58 16.41
N GLU A 273 -15.80 -17.38 16.04
CA GLU A 273 -15.35 -16.22 15.28
C GLU A 273 -15.93 -16.24 13.85
N GLN A 274 -16.44 -15.09 13.41
CA GLN A 274 -16.93 -14.91 12.05
C GLN A 274 -15.75 -14.52 11.14
N LEU A 275 -15.31 -15.42 10.27
CA LEU A 275 -14.24 -15.12 9.33
C LEU A 275 -14.67 -14.07 8.29
N GLY A 276 -13.75 -13.14 8.01
CA GLY A 276 -14.02 -11.97 7.19
C GLY A 276 -14.67 -10.83 7.97
N TRP A 277 -15.08 -9.78 7.26
CA TRP A 277 -15.66 -8.57 7.85
C TRP A 277 -17.00 -8.27 7.16
N PRO A 278 -18.06 -9.05 7.46
CA PRO A 278 -19.36 -8.86 6.82
C PRO A 278 -19.98 -7.49 7.13
N GLN A 279 -19.65 -6.91 8.28
CA GLN A 279 -19.99 -5.51 8.63
C GLN A 279 -18.97 -4.54 8.03
N TYR A 280 -18.76 -4.60 6.71
CA TYR A 280 -17.72 -3.84 6.01
C TYR A 280 -17.89 -2.31 6.07
N ASN A 281 -19.09 -1.82 6.40
CA ASN A 281 -19.37 -0.39 6.60
C ASN A 281 -19.06 0.11 8.02
N TRP A 282 -18.67 -0.78 8.94
CA TRP A 282 -18.34 -0.40 10.30
C TRP A 282 -17.07 0.48 10.35
N THR A 283 -17.12 1.56 11.12
CA THR A 283 -15.95 2.38 11.46
C THR A 283 -16.01 2.79 12.94
N PRO A 284 -14.87 3.10 13.58
CA PRO A 284 -14.90 3.61 14.95
C PRO A 284 -15.73 4.90 15.12
N ASP A 285 -15.76 5.78 14.11
CA ASP A 285 -16.55 7.02 14.12
C ASP A 285 -18.07 6.78 13.96
N SER A 286 -18.50 5.75 13.23
CA SER A 286 -19.93 5.45 13.11
C SER A 286 -20.54 5.07 14.46
N VAL A 287 -19.78 4.40 15.33
CA VAL A 287 -20.22 4.05 16.69
C VAL A 287 -20.31 5.29 17.59
N ARG A 288 -19.43 6.29 17.44
CA ARG A 288 -19.55 7.55 18.21
C ARG A 288 -20.80 8.32 17.82
N SER A 289 -21.16 8.27 16.54
CA SER A 289 -22.36 8.90 15.98
C SER A 289 -23.64 8.24 16.49
N GLU A 290 -23.66 6.90 16.57
CA GLU A 290 -24.78 6.12 17.11
C GLU A 290 -24.87 6.18 18.64
N ALA A 291 -23.75 6.18 19.35
CA ALA A 291 -23.71 6.29 20.82
C ALA A 291 -24.11 7.70 21.32
N SER A 292 -24.08 8.72 20.45
CA SER A 292 -24.61 10.06 20.77
C SER A 292 -26.13 10.18 20.68
N PHE A 293 -26.90 9.13 20.36
CA PHE A 293 -28.36 9.21 20.31
C PHE A 293 -29.09 7.96 20.87
N PRO A 294 -29.29 7.86 22.20
CA PRO A 294 -30.50 7.27 22.72
C PRO A 294 -31.60 8.36 22.73
N GLY A 295 -32.42 8.42 21.68
CA GLY A 295 -33.77 9.01 21.73
C GLY A 295 -33.92 10.50 21.39
N ASN A 296 -34.29 10.78 20.13
CA ASN A 296 -35.43 11.59 19.68
C ASN A 296 -35.17 11.96 18.22
N GLY A 297 -36.12 11.72 17.31
CA GLY A 297 -36.04 11.94 15.86
C GLY A 297 -35.82 13.40 15.42
N ARG A 298 -34.70 13.98 15.85
CA ARG A 298 -34.26 15.32 15.51
C ARG A 298 -33.08 15.21 14.55
N VAL A 299 -33.11 16.01 13.50
CA VAL A 299 -32.16 16.08 12.40
C VAL A 299 -31.52 17.46 12.36
N ASN A 300 -30.27 17.54 11.93
CA ASN A 300 -29.59 18.81 11.73
C ASN A 300 -30.04 19.43 10.39
N PHE A 301 -30.67 20.61 10.44
CA PHE A 301 -31.09 21.37 9.27
C PHE A 301 -30.59 22.81 9.38
N LEU A 302 -29.68 23.20 8.49
CA LEU A 302 -29.01 24.52 8.48
C LEU A 302 -28.34 24.90 9.81
N GLY A 303 -27.72 23.93 10.49
CA GLY A 303 -27.04 24.17 11.77
C GLY A 303 -27.97 24.22 12.98
N LEU A 304 -29.28 23.98 12.79
CA LEU A 304 -30.28 23.88 13.87
C LEU A 304 -30.70 22.42 14.08
N ASN A 305 -30.93 22.04 15.33
CA ASN A 305 -31.35 20.70 15.71
C ASN A 305 -32.90 20.64 15.82
N LEU A 306 -33.55 20.17 14.75
CA LEU A 306 -35.01 20.25 14.56
C LEU A 306 -35.64 18.87 14.46
N GLU A 307 -36.92 18.74 14.81
CA GLU A 307 -37.65 17.48 14.55
C GLU A 307 -37.77 17.22 13.03
N GLU A 308 -37.79 15.95 12.63
CA GLU A 308 -37.82 15.56 11.21
C GLU A 308 -38.96 16.24 10.42
N GLN A 309 -40.12 16.41 11.05
CA GLN A 309 -41.26 17.09 10.44
C GLN A 309 -41.02 18.61 10.26
N GLN A 310 -40.34 19.25 11.21
CA GLN A 310 -39.96 20.66 11.12
C GLN A 310 -38.91 20.88 10.03
N ALA A 311 -37.95 19.96 9.88
CA ALA A 311 -36.94 20.02 8.83
C ALA A 311 -37.56 19.87 7.43
N ARG A 312 -38.54 18.96 7.24
CA ARG A 312 -39.28 18.85 5.97
C ARG A 312 -40.03 20.14 5.63
N VAL A 313 -40.72 20.75 6.61
CA VAL A 313 -41.39 22.03 6.39
C VAL A 313 -40.38 23.11 6.01
N GLY A 314 -39.23 23.16 6.68
CA GLY A 314 -38.13 24.06 6.33
C GLY A 314 -37.62 23.89 4.90
N GLN A 315 -37.47 22.64 4.42
CA GLN A 315 -37.09 22.36 3.03
C GLN A 315 -38.12 22.89 2.02
N TRP A 316 -39.41 22.67 2.27
CA TRP A 316 -40.47 23.18 1.39
C TRP A 316 -40.55 24.70 1.37
N VAL A 317 -40.34 25.35 2.52
CA VAL A 317 -40.30 26.82 2.61
C VAL A 317 -39.11 27.39 1.83
N LEU A 318 -37.92 26.80 1.96
CA LEU A 318 -36.74 27.22 1.20
C LEU A 318 -36.90 27.00 -0.30
N LEU A 319 -37.51 25.87 -0.70
CA LEU A 319 -37.82 25.60 -2.11
C LEU A 319 -38.78 26.67 -2.67
N PHE A 320 -39.84 27.00 -1.92
CA PHE A 320 -40.79 28.03 -2.33
C PHE A 320 -40.14 29.41 -2.42
N LEU A 321 -39.34 29.79 -1.43
CA LEU A 321 -38.58 31.04 -1.45
C LEU A 321 -37.61 31.10 -2.63
N GLY A 322 -36.91 30.00 -2.92
CA GLY A 322 -36.00 29.89 -4.06
C GLY A 322 -36.73 30.06 -5.40
N VAL A 323 -37.87 29.40 -5.57
CA VAL A 323 -38.70 29.54 -6.78
C VAL A 323 -39.28 30.95 -6.91
N ALA A 324 -39.76 31.55 -5.82
CA ALA A 324 -40.27 32.92 -5.83
C ALA A 324 -39.17 33.93 -6.20
N LEU A 325 -37.95 33.75 -5.68
CA LEU A 325 -36.80 34.59 -6.03
C LEU A 325 -36.40 34.42 -7.50
N LEU A 326 -36.45 33.19 -8.02
CA LEU A 326 -36.21 32.90 -9.44
C LEU A 326 -37.24 33.60 -10.34
N VAL A 327 -38.53 33.53 -10.00
CA VAL A 327 -39.60 34.20 -10.77
C VAL A 327 -39.45 35.72 -10.70
N ALA A 328 -39.14 36.26 -9.52
CA ALA A 328 -38.92 37.70 -9.34
C ALA A 328 -37.73 38.20 -10.16
N THR A 329 -36.62 37.45 -10.16
CA THR A 329 -35.41 37.80 -10.94
C THR A 329 -35.67 37.70 -12.45
N LEU A 330 -36.41 36.68 -12.92
CA LEU A 330 -36.85 36.58 -14.32
C LEU A 330 -37.78 37.73 -14.71
N GLY A 331 -38.73 38.11 -13.86
CA GLY A 331 -39.61 39.26 -14.08
C GLY A 331 -38.85 40.59 -14.13
N LEU A 332 -37.87 40.79 -13.25
CA LEU A 332 -37.01 41.97 -13.24
C LEU A 332 -36.14 42.05 -14.49
N THR A 333 -35.54 40.93 -14.92
CA THR A 333 -34.76 40.87 -16.15
C THR A 333 -35.62 41.14 -17.38
N GLN A 334 -36.82 40.56 -17.47
CA GLN A 334 -37.76 40.82 -18.57
C GLN A 334 -38.20 42.30 -18.61
N ARG A 335 -38.45 42.90 -17.45
CA ARG A 335 -38.81 44.33 -17.34
C ARG A 335 -37.65 45.24 -17.72
N LEU A 336 -36.42 44.94 -17.29
CA LEU A 336 -35.21 45.65 -17.70
C LEU A 336 -34.97 45.53 -19.21
N PHE A 337 -35.22 44.36 -19.79
CA PHE A 337 -35.12 44.14 -21.23
C PHE A 337 -36.17 44.94 -22.02
N SER A 338 -37.41 44.99 -21.52
CA SER A 338 -38.50 45.79 -22.11
C SER A 338 -38.23 47.30 -22.04
N ILE A 339 -37.70 47.81 -20.92
CA ILE A 339 -37.31 49.22 -20.78
C ILE A 339 -36.15 49.56 -21.74
N ARG A 340 -35.18 48.66 -21.89
CA ARG A 340 -34.05 48.84 -22.82
C ARG A 340 -34.50 48.81 -24.28
N SER A 341 -35.47 47.96 -24.62
CA SER A 341 -36.15 47.93 -25.92
C SER A 341 -36.90 49.24 -26.22
N HIS A 342 -37.64 49.77 -25.25
CA HIS A 342 -38.35 51.06 -25.41
C HIS A 342 -37.42 52.28 -25.52
N SER A 343 -36.24 52.23 -24.88
CA SER A 343 -35.22 53.29 -25.01
C SER A 343 -34.58 53.38 -26.40
N ILE A 344 -34.64 52.32 -27.21
CA ILE A 344 -34.05 52.27 -28.56
C ILE A 344 -35.04 52.79 -29.62
N HIS A 345 -36.30 53.04 -29.27
CA HIS A 345 -37.36 53.47 -30.20
C HIS A 345 -37.91 54.88 -29.96
N ARG A 346 -37.16 55.78 -29.30
CA ARG A 346 -37.47 57.22 -29.31
C ARG A 346 -36.71 57.94 -30.44
N PRO A 347 -37.38 58.50 -31.46
CA PRO A 347 -36.71 59.27 -32.51
C PRO A 347 -36.26 60.63 -31.95
N HIS A 348 -34.99 60.96 -32.16
CA HIS A 348 -34.46 62.31 -31.97
C HIS A 348 -35.20 63.28 -32.93
N ARG A 349 -35.95 64.24 -32.38
CA ARG A 349 -36.31 65.47 -33.10
C ARG A 349 -35.09 66.38 -33.09
N GLY A 350 -34.46 66.57 -34.24
CA GLY A 350 -33.50 67.66 -34.47
C GLY A 350 -34.21 69.01 -34.68
N PRO A 351 -33.58 70.15 -34.35
CA PRO A 351 -34.15 71.47 -34.58
C PRO A 351 -33.99 71.91 -36.05
N GLN A 352 -35.02 72.59 -36.57
CA GLN A 352 -34.99 73.29 -37.85
C GLN A 352 -34.26 74.65 -37.71
N PHE A 353 -33.26 74.87 -38.55
CA PHE A 353 -32.79 76.18 -39.05
C PHE A 353 -32.83 76.03 -40.59
N GLY A 354 -33.44 76.91 -41.38
CA GLY A 354 -33.28 78.36 -41.39
C GLY A 354 -32.40 78.70 -42.60
N SER A 355 -33.03 79.22 -43.66
CA SER A 355 -32.50 79.54 -44.99
C SER A 355 -31.25 80.43 -45.02
N GLU A 356 -30.34 80.18 -45.96
CA GLU A 356 -30.07 81.05 -47.12
C GLU A 356 -28.81 80.60 -47.88
N VAL A 357 -28.93 80.65 -49.21
CA VAL A 357 -27.85 80.51 -50.18
C VAL A 357 -27.37 81.93 -50.49
N GLU A 358 -26.08 82.21 -50.33
CA GLU A 358 -25.47 83.30 -51.08
C GLU A 358 -24.04 82.93 -51.52
N LEU A 359 -23.84 83.02 -52.84
CA LEU A 359 -22.57 82.89 -53.54
C LEU A 359 -21.63 84.04 -53.20
N ARG A 360 -20.32 83.78 -53.13
CA ARG A 360 -19.31 84.62 -53.79
C ARG A 360 -17.93 83.97 -53.88
N HIS A 361 -17.38 84.09 -55.09
CA HIS A 361 -16.00 83.99 -55.58
C HIS A 361 -14.89 84.09 -54.50
N SER A 362 -13.86 83.25 -54.54
CA SER A 362 -12.68 83.35 -55.40
C SER A 362 -11.74 82.17 -55.13
#